data_AF-A0A920P7D7-F1
#
_entry.id   AF-A0A920P7D7-F1
#
_cell.length_a   1.000
_cell.length_b   1.000
_cell.length_c   1.000
_cell.angle_alpha   90.00
_cell.angle_beta   90.00
_cell.angle_gamma   90.00
#
_symmetry.space_group_name_H-M   'P 1'
#
loop_
_entity.id
_entity.type
_entity.pdbx_description
1 polymer ?
#
loop_
_entity_poly.entity_id
_entity_poly.type
_entity_poly.pdbx_seq_one_letter_code
_entity_poly.pdbx_strand_id
1 'polypeptide(L)'
;MLQEHFLSRSSTEWVEDLQSANVPAGPINDLVDVFTDPQVLHRDMLVSIPHPTLGEVKQTGLPIKFSDTPGGLDKHPPLLGGKITQRFYKN
;
A
#
# COMPACT_ATOMS: atom_id res chain seq x y z
N MET A 1 16.46 6.35 30.72
CA MET A 1 15.39 6.70 29.74
C MET A 1 15.04 5.44 28.94
N LEU A 2 13.87 5.32 28.29
CA LEU A 2 13.53 4.11 27.49
C LEU A 2 14.49 3.87 26.31
N GLN A 3 15.02 4.94 25.70
CA GLN A 3 15.94 4.85 24.57
C GLN A 3 17.18 4.00 24.89
N GLU A 4 17.75 4.14 26.08
CA GLU A 4 18.95 3.38 26.49
C GLU A 4 18.68 1.87 26.53
N HIS A 5 17.47 1.48 26.93
CA HIS A 5 17.04 0.08 26.93
C HIS A 5 16.79 -0.44 25.51
N PHE A 6 16.15 0.36 24.64
CA PHE A 6 15.91 -0.09 23.27
C PHE A 6 17.18 -0.27 22.44
N LEU A 7 18.31 0.31 22.86
CA LEU A 7 19.62 0.09 22.24
C LEU A 7 20.30 -1.23 22.65
N SER A 8 19.80 -1.94 23.68
CA SER A 8 20.50 -3.11 24.23
C SER A 8 20.21 -4.43 23.51
N ARG A 9 19.20 -4.47 22.63
CA ARG A 9 18.74 -5.66 21.89
C ARG A 9 18.25 -5.24 20.50
N SER A 10 18.07 -6.20 19.59
CA SER A 10 17.53 -5.90 18.26
C SER A 10 16.07 -5.46 18.31
N SER A 11 15.61 -4.76 17.28
CA SER A 11 14.20 -4.36 17.15
C SER A 11 13.27 -5.57 17.07
N THR A 12 13.68 -6.65 16.39
CA THR A 12 12.92 -7.89 16.28
C THR A 12 12.63 -8.50 17.64
N GLU A 13 13.65 -8.65 18.48
CA GLU A 13 13.50 -9.19 19.84
C GLU A 13 12.55 -8.34 20.69
N TRP A 14 12.66 -7.01 20.61
CA TRP A 14 11.76 -6.12 21.33
C TRP A 14 10.31 -6.21 20.83
N VAL A 15 10.10 -6.27 19.51
CA VAL A 15 8.77 -6.39 18.92
C VAL A 15 8.10 -7.70 19.35
N GLU A 16 8.83 -8.83 19.33
CA GLU A 16 8.32 -10.14 19.77
C GLU A 16 7.87 -10.12 21.24
N ASP A 17 8.70 -9.58 22.14
CA ASP A 17 8.39 -9.50 23.57
C ASP A 17 7.21 -8.56 23.84
N LEU A 18 7.20 -7.39 23.20
CA LEU A 18 6.13 -6.40 23.36
C LEU A 18 4.80 -6.95 22.87
N GLN A 19 4.78 -7.60 21.71
CA GLN A 19 3.58 -8.25 21.17
C GLN A 19 3.08 -9.37 22.10
N SER A 20 3.99 -10.19 22.64
CA SER A 20 3.66 -11.23 23.63
C SER A 20 3.06 -10.65 24.92
N ALA A 21 3.46 -9.43 25.28
CA ALA A 21 2.91 -8.66 26.39
C ALA A 21 1.64 -7.85 26.02
N ASN A 22 1.07 -8.03 24.82
CA ASN A 22 -0.06 -7.27 24.28
C ASN A 22 0.19 -5.76 24.14
N VAL A 23 1.46 -5.36 24.03
CA VAL A 23 1.85 -3.99 23.69
C VAL A 23 1.98 -3.87 22.17
N PRO A 24 1.22 -2.98 21.52
CA PRO A 24 1.33 -2.79 20.07
C PRO A 24 2.72 -2.30 19.69
N ALA A 25 3.45 -3.13 18.94
CA ALA A 25 4.75 -2.83 18.39
C ALA A 25 4.91 -3.51 17.02
N GLY A 26 5.72 -2.92 16.15
CA GLY A 26 6.02 -3.45 14.83
C GLY A 26 7.30 -2.85 14.27
N PRO A 27 7.90 -3.48 13.26
CA PRO A 27 9.09 -2.96 12.60
C PRO A 27 8.78 -1.67 11.82
N ILE A 28 9.83 -0.89 11.55
CA ILE A 28 9.78 0.15 10.52
C ILE A 28 10.17 -0.50 9.20
N ASN A 29 9.18 -0.69 8.32
CA ASN A 29 9.34 -1.35 7.03
C ASN A 29 9.89 -0.38 5.96
N ASP A 30 10.73 -0.89 5.06
CA ASP A 30 11.05 -0.20 3.81
C ASP A 30 10.00 -0.50 2.71
N LEU A 31 10.21 0.02 1.49
CA LEU A 31 9.25 -0.20 0.40
C LEU A 31 9.16 -1.66 -0.05
N VAL A 32 10.27 -2.41 -0.04
CA VAL A 32 10.28 -3.82 -0.42
C VAL A 32 9.52 -4.63 0.61
N ASP A 33 9.76 -4.36 1.90
CA ASP A 33 9.03 -4.97 3.02
C ASP A 33 7.53 -4.69 2.91
N VAL A 34 7.13 -3.43 2.67
CA VAL A 34 5.71 -3.05 2.54
C VAL A 34 5.03 -3.82 1.40
N PHE A 35 5.66 -3.97 0.24
CA PHE A 35 5.01 -4.64 -0.90
C PHE A 35 5.00 -6.18 -0.79
N THR A 36 5.71 -6.75 0.18
CA THR A 36 5.69 -8.18 0.49
C THR A 36 4.94 -8.49 1.80
N ASP A 37 4.51 -7.47 2.53
CA ASP A 37 3.81 -7.61 3.80
C ASP A 37 2.49 -8.40 3.66
N PRO A 38 2.23 -9.40 4.51
CA PRO A 38 1.05 -10.23 4.44
C PRO A 38 -0.27 -9.45 4.48
N GLN A 39 -0.34 -8.34 5.24
CA GLN A 39 -1.54 -7.51 5.32
C GLN A 39 -1.74 -6.70 4.04
N VAL A 40 -0.67 -6.20 3.42
CA VAL A 40 -0.73 -5.49 2.13
C VAL A 40 -1.23 -6.43 1.03
N LEU A 41 -0.73 -7.66 0.99
CA LEU A 41 -1.16 -8.69 0.04
C LEU A 41 -2.61 -9.13 0.32
N HIS A 42 -2.95 -9.45 1.57
CA HIS A 42 -4.30 -9.86 1.97
C HIS A 42 -5.36 -8.81 1.67
N ARG A 43 -4.99 -7.53 1.64
CA ARG A 43 -5.91 -6.41 1.38
C ARG A 43 -5.96 -5.97 -0.09
N ASP A 44 -5.31 -6.69 -1.01
CA ASP A 44 -5.22 -6.32 -2.42
C ASP A 44 -4.73 -4.87 -2.60
N MET A 45 -3.69 -4.49 -1.85
CA MET A 45 -3.17 -3.12 -1.85
C MET A 45 -2.09 -2.89 -2.92
N LEU A 46 -1.69 -3.92 -3.66
CA LEU A 46 -0.80 -3.83 -4.81
C LEU A 46 -1.51 -4.41 -6.04
N VAL A 47 -2.09 -3.54 -6.86
CA VAL A 47 -2.86 -3.93 -8.06
C VAL A 47 -2.05 -3.69 -9.32
N SER A 48 -2.16 -4.59 -10.30
CA SER A 48 -1.54 -4.44 -11.62
C SER A 48 -2.58 -3.95 -12.63
N ILE A 49 -2.23 -2.94 -13.42
CA ILE A 49 -3.11 -2.31 -14.40
C ILE A 49 -2.38 -2.22 -15.74
N PRO A 50 -3.06 -2.56 -16.86
CA PRO A 50 -2.49 -2.38 -18.19
C PRO A 50 -2.42 -0.88 -18.55
N HIS A 51 -1.24 -0.41 -18.92
CA HIS A 51 -0.98 0.92 -19.44
C HIS A 51 -0.52 0.86 -20.90
N PRO A 52 -1.14 1.65 -21.82
CA PRO A 52 -0.92 1.51 -23.26
C PRO A 52 0.53 1.79 -23.71
N THR A 53 1.30 2.55 -22.94
CA THR A 53 2.71 2.88 -23.26
C THR A 53 3.73 2.33 -22.27
N LEU A 54 3.29 1.85 -21.10
CA LEU A 54 4.19 1.42 -20.02
C LEU A 54 4.09 -0.09 -19.74
N GLY A 55 3.17 -0.79 -20.41
CA GLY A 55 2.86 -2.18 -20.10
C GLY A 55 2.09 -2.31 -18.79
N GLU A 56 2.30 -3.39 -18.05
CA GLU A 56 1.71 -3.56 -16.73
C GLU A 56 2.36 -2.62 -15.71
N VAL A 57 1.56 -1.80 -15.04
CA VAL A 57 2.01 -0.91 -13.96
C VAL A 57 1.38 -1.32 -12.63
N LYS A 58 2.18 -1.30 -11.56
CA LYS A 58 1.70 -1.54 -10.19
C LYS A 58 1.22 -0.24 -9.57
N GLN A 59 0.05 -0.29 -8.94
CA GLN A 59 -0.54 0.86 -8.24
C GLN A 59 -1.11 0.43 -6.89
N THR A 60 -1.27 1.40 -5.98
CA THR A 60 -1.91 1.14 -4.69
C THR A 60 -3.41 0.85 -4.87
N GLY A 61 -3.87 -0.20 -4.21
CA GLY A 61 -5.28 -0.59 -4.21
C GLY A 61 -6.17 0.36 -3.39
N LEU A 62 -7.49 0.18 -3.48
CA LEU A 62 -8.44 0.92 -2.66
C LEU A 62 -8.38 0.46 -1.19
N PRO A 63 -8.17 1.36 -0.21
CA PRO A 63 -8.02 0.98 1.19
C PRO A 63 -9.35 0.56 1.83
N ILE A 64 -10.47 1.10 1.36
CA ILE A 64 -11.81 0.78 1.82
C ILE A 64 -12.44 -0.24 0.87
N LYS A 65 -12.96 -1.34 1.43
CA LYS A 65 -13.60 -2.42 0.67
C LYS A 65 -15.08 -2.46 1.05
N PHE A 66 -15.95 -2.33 0.06
CA PHE A 66 -17.40 -2.43 0.24
C PHE A 66 -17.87 -3.84 -0.18
N SER A 67 -18.76 -4.45 0.60
CA SER A 67 -19.34 -5.76 0.29
C SER A 67 -20.30 -5.71 -0.90
N ASP A 68 -21.18 -4.70 -0.91
CA ASP A 68 -22.32 -4.66 -1.84
C ASP A 68 -21.95 -3.99 -3.17
N THR A 69 -21.03 -3.03 -3.11
CA THR A 69 -20.52 -2.31 -4.29
C THR A 69 -19.00 -2.29 -4.28
N PRO A 70 -18.34 -3.44 -4.56
CA PRO A 70 -16.89 -3.49 -4.61
C PRO A 70 -16.32 -2.44 -5.55
N GLY A 71 -15.46 -1.57 -5.01
CA GLY A 71 -14.68 -0.64 -5.82
C GLY A 71 -13.52 -1.38 -6.49
N GLY A 72 -12.92 -0.76 -7.50
CA GLY A 72 -11.74 -1.29 -8.16
C GLY A 72 -10.99 -0.23 -8.94
N LEU A 73 -9.75 -0.54 -9.24
CA LEU A 73 -8.91 0.24 -10.14
C LEU A 73 -8.51 -0.67 -11.30
N ASP A 74 -9.23 -0.54 -12.42
CA ASP A 74 -9.14 -1.43 -13.58
C ASP A 74 -8.62 -0.72 -14.84
N LYS A 75 -8.40 0.60 -14.76
CA LYS A 75 -8.04 1.44 -15.91
C LYS A 75 -6.88 2.36 -15.59
N HIS A 76 -5.99 2.47 -16.56
CA HIS A 76 -4.94 3.47 -16.53
C HIS A 76 -5.52 4.90 -16.57
N PRO A 77 -4.78 5.89 -16.03
CA PRO A 77 -5.10 7.29 -16.24
C PRO A 77 -5.16 7.63 -17.74
N PRO A 78 -6.07 8.51 -18.17
CA PRO A 78 -6.17 8.88 -19.58
C PRO A 78 -4.87 9.51 -20.07
N LEU A 79 -4.50 9.19 -21.31
CA LEU A 79 -3.38 9.83 -21.98
C LEU A 79 -3.63 11.33 -22.13
N LEU A 80 -2.55 12.10 -22.24
CA LEU A 80 -2.64 13.53 -22.54
C LEU A 80 -3.48 13.76 -23.82
N GLY A 81 -4.51 14.61 -23.73
CA GLY A 81 -5.45 14.86 -24.84
C GLY A 81 -6.56 13.80 -25.01
N GLY A 82 -6.63 12.82 -24.11
CA GLY A 82 -7.63 11.75 -24.11
C GLY A 82 -9.06 12.23 -23.80
N LYS A 83 -10.02 11.29 -23.86
CA LYS A 83 -11.46 11.57 -23.79
C LYS A 83 -11.91 12.42 -22.59
N ILE A 84 -11.29 12.28 -21.41
CA ILE A 84 -11.65 13.11 -20.25
C ILE A 84 -11.19 14.55 -20.39
N THR A 85 -10.02 14.77 -20.98
CA THR A 85 -9.45 16.11 -21.18
C THR A 85 -10.37 16.92 -22.08
N GLN A 86 -10.94 16.31 -23.13
CA GLN A 86 -11.87 16.98 -24.03
C GLN A 86 -13.22 17.39 -23.39
N ARG A 87 -13.61 16.81 -22.24
CA ARG A 87 -14.84 17.21 -21.53
C ARG A 87 -14.69 18.56 -20.83
N PHE A 88 -13.47 18.94 -20.44
CA PHE A 88 -13.20 20.18 -19.70
C PHE A 88 -12.88 21.39 -20.60
N TYR A 89 -12.52 21.17 -21.87
CA TYR A 89 -12.13 22.25 -22.80
C TYR A 89 -13.18 22.57 -23.88
N LYS A 90 -14.41 22.05 -23.77
CA LYS A 90 -15.52 22.47 -24.63
C LYS A 90 -16.34 23.57 -23.94
N ASN A 91 -15.87 24.80 -24.05
CA ASN A 91 -16.67 26.02 -23.96
C ASN A 91 -16.70 26.68 -25.34
#